data_AF-A0AA43DF53-F1
#
_entry.id   AF-A0AA43DF53-F1
#
_cell.length_a   1.000
_cell.length_b   1.000
_cell.length_c   1.000
_cell.angle_alpha   90.00
_cell.angle_beta   90.00
_cell.angle_gamma   90.00
#
_symmetry.space_group_name_H-M   'P 1'
#
loop_
_entity.id
_entity.type
_entity.pdbx_description
1 polymer ?
#
loop_
_entity_poly.entity_id
_entity_poly.type
_entity_poly.pdbx_seq_one_letter_code
_entity_poly.pdbx_strand_id
1 'polypeptide(L)'
;MPTAQSVIQDAVMEILTQVGPATLGEVVELLPGHSWYEVLPILEDLSRDGRLIIRRRSTRISRYKVSLSARCTTDTQMHAGPSSRAISRGMRLPLQRDLSKQECRAMD
;
A
#
# COMPACT_ATOMS: atom_id res chain seq x y z
N MET A 1 -25.30 -17.89 5.69
CA MET A 1 -24.02 -18.51 6.08
C MET A 1 -22.94 -17.89 5.21
N PRO A 2 -21.97 -17.15 5.77
CA PRO A 2 -20.84 -16.66 5.00
C PRO A 2 -20.08 -17.86 4.42
N THR A 3 -19.71 -17.79 3.15
CA THR A 3 -18.89 -18.81 2.50
C THR A 3 -17.46 -18.69 3.03
N ALA A 4 -16.69 -19.79 3.01
CA ALA A 4 -15.28 -19.76 3.42
C ALA A 4 -14.48 -18.66 2.69
N GLN A 5 -14.84 -18.38 1.44
CA GLN A 5 -14.27 -17.28 0.64
C GLN A 5 -14.49 -15.91 1.29
N SER A 6 -15.70 -15.61 1.76
CA SER A 6 -16.00 -14.30 2.39
C SER A 6 -15.25 -14.10 3.71
N VAL A 7 -15.00 -15.17 4.47
CA VAL A 7 -14.22 -15.10 5.72
C VAL A 7 -12.75 -14.76 5.43
N ILE A 8 -12.15 -15.42 4.42
CA ILE A 8 -10.76 -15.14 4.03
C ILE A 8 -10.63 -13.73 3.45
N GLN A 9 -11.62 -13.27 2.66
CA GLN A 9 -11.62 -11.91 2.13
C GLN A 9 -11.58 -10.85 3.24
N ASP A 10 -12.45 -11.00 4.24
CA ASP A 10 -12.54 -10.04 5.34
C ASP A 10 -11.25 -10.01 6.16
N ALA A 11 -10.73 -11.20 6.50
CA ALA A 11 -9.48 -11.34 7.24
C ALA A 11 -8.27 -10.77 6.47
N VAL A 12 -8.16 -11.01 5.16
CA VAL A 12 -7.11 -10.39 4.32
C VAL A 12 -7.19 -8.86 4.37
N MET A 13 -8.39 -8.31 4.23
CA MET A 13 -8.60 -6.86 4.23
C MET A 13 -8.25 -6.26 5.60
N GLU A 14 -8.64 -6.93 6.68
CA GLU A 14 -8.31 -6.56 8.05
C GLU A 14 -6.78 -6.57 8.27
N ILE A 15 -6.09 -7.64 7.88
CA ILE A 15 -4.63 -7.76 7.98
C ILE A 15 -3.93 -6.61 7.25
N LEU A 16 -4.32 -6.34 6.00
CA LEU A 16 -3.72 -5.28 5.20
C LEU A 16 -4.07 -3.87 5.72
N THR A 17 -5.18 -3.72 6.46
CA THR A 17 -5.53 -2.47 7.14
C THR A 17 -4.65 -2.23 8.36
N GLN A 18 -4.38 -3.28 9.14
CA GLN A 18 -3.58 -3.18 10.38
C GLN A 18 -2.07 -3.11 10.10
N VAL A 19 -1.57 -4.00 9.23
CA VAL A 19 -0.12 -4.17 8.97
C VAL A 19 0.35 -3.32 7.78
N GLY A 20 -0.58 -2.94 6.89
CA GLY A 20 -0.26 -2.26 5.64
C GLY A 20 0.19 -3.21 4.53
N PRO A 21 0.93 -2.71 3.52
CA PRO A 21 1.36 -3.51 2.37
C PRO A 21 2.27 -4.70 2.73
N ALA A 22 1.73 -5.92 2.68
CA ALA A 22 2.42 -7.16 3.04
C ALA A 22 2.72 -8.04 1.82
N THR A 23 3.62 -9.01 1.97
CA THR A 23 3.83 -10.06 0.95
C THR A 23 2.79 -11.17 1.07
N LEU A 24 2.56 -11.92 -0.01
CA LEU A 24 1.67 -13.09 0.03
C LEU A 24 2.09 -14.09 1.11
N GLY A 25 3.40 -14.29 1.30
CA GLY A 25 3.92 -15.13 2.38
C GLY A 25 3.45 -14.66 3.74
N GLU A 26 3.67 -13.38 4.06
CA GLU A 26 3.26 -12.78 5.33
C GLU A 26 1.73 -12.84 5.54
N VAL A 27 0.94 -12.60 4.49
CA VAL A 27 -0.53 -12.70 4.58
C VAL A 27 -0.96 -14.12 4.93
N VAL A 28 -0.35 -15.14 4.32
CA VAL A 28 -0.65 -16.56 4.62
C VAL A 28 -0.18 -16.93 6.03
N GLU A 29 0.96 -16.43 6.49
CA GLU A 29 1.44 -16.64 7.86
C GLU A 29 0.49 -16.04 8.92
N LEU A 30 -0.19 -14.94 8.59
CA LEU A 30 -1.18 -14.29 9.45
C LEU A 30 -2.60 -14.91 9.34
N LEU A 31 -2.81 -15.86 8.44
CA LEU A 31 -4.07 -16.58 8.21
C LEU A 31 -3.92 -18.06 8.60
N PRO A 32 -3.84 -18.38 9.91
CA PRO A 32 -3.66 -19.76 10.35
C PRO A 32 -4.84 -20.63 9.89
N GLY A 33 -4.52 -21.78 9.29
CA GLY A 33 -5.52 -22.72 8.78
C GLY A 33 -5.88 -22.55 7.30
N HIS A 34 -5.30 -21.57 6.60
CA HIS A 34 -5.48 -21.41 5.17
C HIS A 34 -4.17 -21.59 4.40
N SER A 35 -4.25 -22.30 3.27
CA SER A 35 -3.10 -22.48 2.40
C SER A 35 -3.01 -21.39 1.34
N TRP A 36 -1.81 -21.16 0.81
CA TRP A 36 -1.59 -20.21 -0.30
C TRP A 36 -2.46 -20.52 -1.54
N TYR A 37 -2.81 -21.79 -1.77
CA TYR A 37 -3.70 -22.20 -2.86
C TYR A 37 -5.14 -21.70 -2.70
N GLU A 38 -5.59 -21.51 -1.46
CA GLU A 38 -6.93 -20.98 -1.16
C GLU A 38 -6.92 -19.46 -1.12
N VAL A 39 -5.84 -18.86 -0.59
CA VAL A 39 -5.72 -17.41 -0.44
C VAL A 39 -5.43 -16.70 -1.76
N LEU A 40 -4.58 -17.27 -2.61
CA LEU A 40 -4.19 -16.67 -3.89
C LEU A 40 -5.39 -16.33 -4.80
N PRO A 41 -6.31 -17.26 -5.13
CA PRO A 41 -7.43 -16.94 -6.01
C PRO A 41 -8.32 -15.85 -5.41
N ILE A 42 -8.44 -15.79 -4.09
CA ILE A 42 -9.22 -14.76 -3.38
C ILE A 42 -8.57 -13.39 -3.51
N LEU A 43 -7.24 -13.32 -3.40
CA LEU A 43 -6.49 -12.09 -3.63
C LEU A 43 -6.60 -11.63 -5.09
N GLU A 44 -6.52 -12.55 -6.05
CA GLU A 44 -6.71 -12.24 -7.46
C GLU A 44 -8.12 -11.73 -7.74
N ASP A 45 -9.15 -12.32 -7.12
CA ASP A 45 -10.53 -11.83 -7.16
C ASP A 45 -10.65 -10.40 -6.60
N LEU A 46 -10.12 -10.16 -5.40
CA LEU A 46 -10.13 -8.83 -4.79
C LEU A 46 -9.31 -7.80 -5.58
N SER A 47 -8.25 -8.23 -6.25
CA SER A 47 -7.47 -7.37 -7.13
C SER A 47 -8.22 -7.05 -8.43
N ARG A 48 -8.97 -8.01 -8.97
CA ARG A 48 -9.84 -7.83 -10.14
C ARG A 48 -11.03 -6.92 -9.82
N ASP A 49 -11.56 -7.02 -8.60
CA ASP A 49 -12.59 -6.12 -8.04
C ASP A 49 -12.04 -4.70 -7.78
N GLY A 50 -10.72 -4.53 -7.84
CA GLY A 50 -10.06 -3.24 -7.64
C GLY A 50 -9.91 -2.82 -6.18
N ARG A 51 -10.22 -3.72 -5.23
CA ARG A 51 -10.04 -3.53 -3.78
C ARG A 51 -8.59 -3.74 -3.35
N LEU A 52 -7.86 -4.61 -4.04
CA LEU A 52 -6.43 -4.86 -3.81
C LEU A 52 -5.58 -4.50 -5.02
N ILE A 53 -4.30 -4.27 -4.76
CA ILE A 53 -3.25 -4.14 -5.77
C ILE A 53 -2.21 -5.21 -5.48
N ILE A 54 -2.04 -6.14 -6.42
CA ILE A 54 -0.97 -7.15 -6.39
C ILE A 54 0.16 -6.71 -7.30
N ARG A 55 1.36 -6.53 -6.74
CA ARG A 55 2.58 -6.21 -7.48
C ARG A 55 3.51 -7.40 -7.49
N ARG A 56 3.65 -8.00 -8.67
CA ARG A 56 4.62 -9.06 -8.92
C ARG A 56 6.01 -8.47 -9.15
N ARG A 57 6.85 -8.46 -8.10
CA ARG A 57 8.27 -8.04 -8.19
C ARG A 57 9.24 -9.18 -8.50
N SER A 58 8.77 -10.43 -8.51
CA SER A 58 9.61 -11.61 -8.75
C SER A 58 8.81 -12.75 -9.37
N THR A 59 9.50 -13.74 -9.93
CA THR A 59 8.89 -14.96 -10.45
C THR A 59 8.33 -15.84 -9.33
N ARG A 60 8.89 -15.76 -8.12
CA ARG A 60 8.43 -16.48 -6.92
C ARG A 60 7.16 -15.85 -6.34
N ILE A 61 6.14 -16.71 -6.17
CA ILE A 61 4.80 -16.31 -5.71
C ILE A 61 4.80 -15.71 -4.29
N SER A 62 5.69 -16.19 -3.42
CA SER A 62 5.82 -15.73 -2.03
C SER A 62 6.24 -14.26 -1.92
N ARG A 63 6.81 -13.67 -2.99
CA ARG A 63 7.27 -12.28 -3.04
C ARG A 63 6.26 -11.34 -3.71
N TYR A 64 5.04 -11.79 -3.95
CA TYR A 64 3.99 -10.91 -4.44
C TYR A 64 3.64 -9.93 -3.34
N LYS A 65 3.74 -8.64 -3.64
CA LYS A 65 3.39 -7.59 -2.69
C LYS A 65 1.92 -7.25 -2.86
N VAL A 66 1.15 -7.36 -1.80
CA VAL A 66 -0.28 -7.10 -1.73
C VAL A 66 -0.50 -5.82 -0.93
N SER A 67 -1.42 -4.99 -1.38
CA SER A 67 -1.76 -3.73 -0.73
C SER A 67 -3.20 -3.37 -1.01
N LEU A 68 -3.84 -2.68 -0.08
CA LEU A 68 -5.15 -2.09 -0.33
C LEU A 68 -5.07 -1.08 -1.48
N SER A 69 -6.08 -1.10 -2.34
CA SER A 69 -6.23 -0.09 -3.38
C SER A 69 -6.67 1.23 -2.76
N ALA A 70 -6.07 2.34 -3.20
CA ALA A 70 -6.44 3.69 -2.73
C ALA A 70 -7.93 4.03 -3.02
N ARG A 71 -8.56 3.33 -3.96
CA ARG A 71 -9.99 3.45 -4.27
C ARG A 71 -10.90 2.87 -3.19
N CYS A 72 -10.33 2.17 -2.22
CA CYS A 72 -11.03 1.66 -1.04
C CYS A 72 -11.10 2.69 0.10
N THR A 73 -10.85 3.98 -0.20
CA THR A 73 -11.11 5.08 0.73
C THR A 73 -12.37 5.80 0.27
N THR A 74 -13.44 5.50 1.00
CA THR A 74 -14.55 6.41 1.23
C THR A 74 -15.40 6.74 0.00
N ASP A 75 -16.57 6.10 -0.05
CA ASP A 75 -17.77 6.74 -0.56
C ASP A 75 -17.97 8.06 0.22
N THR A 76 -17.43 9.14 -0.32
CA THR A 76 -17.97 10.47 -0.12
C THR A 76 -18.00 11.08 -1.51
N GLN A 77 -19.01 10.63 -2.25
CA GLN A 77 -19.58 11.37 -3.35
C GLN A 77 -20.15 12.69 -2.80
N MET A 78 -19.28 13.67 -2.53
CA MET A 78 -19.67 15.08 -2.57
C MET A 78 -19.24 15.63 -3.92
N HIS A 79 -20.16 15.44 -4.84
CA HIS A 79 -20.40 16.22 -6.03
C HIS A 79 -19.99 17.70 -5.86
N ALA A 80 -18.91 18.15 -6.52
CA ALA A 80 -18.74 19.53 -6.96
C ALA A 80 -17.56 19.68 -7.94
N GLY A 81 -17.85 19.51 -9.24
CA GLY A 81 -17.48 20.46 -10.28
C GLY A 81 -16.01 20.63 -10.71
N PRO A 82 -15.76 21.04 -11.97
CA PRO A 82 -14.51 20.78 -12.67
C PRO A 82 -13.55 21.97 -12.67
N SER A 83 -12.35 21.71 -13.18
CA SER A 83 -11.43 22.70 -13.77
C SER A 83 -10.55 23.48 -12.80
N SER A 84 -9.29 23.08 -12.71
CA SER A 84 -8.22 24.04 -12.94
C SER A 84 -6.94 23.35 -13.43
N ARG A 85 -6.70 23.47 -14.75
CA ARG A 85 -5.36 23.36 -15.33
C ARG A 85 -4.50 24.44 -14.68
N ALA A 86 -3.65 24.07 -13.75
CA ALA A 86 -2.49 24.87 -13.37
C ALA A 86 -1.24 24.15 -13.88
N ILE A 87 -0.89 24.45 -15.13
CA ILE A 87 0.40 24.14 -15.71
C ILE A 87 1.37 25.19 -15.16
N SER A 88 2.04 24.90 -14.05
CA SER A 88 3.11 25.77 -13.56
C SER A 88 4.46 25.18 -13.95
N ARG A 89 4.85 25.47 -15.20
CA ARG A 89 6.26 25.50 -15.62
C ARG A 89 6.95 26.65 -14.89
N GLY A 90 8.07 26.34 -14.25
CA GLY A 90 9.16 27.28 -14.04
C GLY A 90 9.15 28.03 -12.71
N MET A 91 10.23 27.82 -11.95
CA MET A 91 11.11 28.83 -11.32
C MET A 91 11.91 28.09 -10.24
N ARG A 92 13.18 27.74 -10.51
CA ARG A 92 14.37 28.56 -10.24
C ARG A 92 14.74 28.54 -8.75
N LEU A 93 15.87 27.89 -8.44
CA LEU A 93 16.52 27.92 -7.13
C LEU A 93 16.66 29.36 -6.60
N PRO A 94 16.66 29.49 -5.27
CA PRO A 94 17.82 30.09 -4.60
C PRO A 94 18.26 29.19 -3.42
N LEU A 95 19.54 28.83 -3.36
CA LEU A 95 20.58 29.56 -2.64
C LEU A 95 20.70 29.09 -1.18
N GLN A 96 21.72 28.27 -0.98
CA GLN A 96 22.63 28.21 0.18
C GLN A 96 22.21 29.02 1.44
N ARG A 97 21.96 28.31 2.54
CA ARG A 97 22.10 28.81 3.91
C ARG A 97 22.97 27.79 4.64
N ASP A 98 24.27 28.05 4.69
CA ASP A 98 24.96 28.86 5.70
C ASP A 98 25.37 27.99 6.90
N LEU A 99 26.66 28.13 7.21
CA LEU A 99 27.44 27.39 8.19
C LEU A 99 26.79 27.42 9.59
N SER A 100 26.46 26.25 10.13
CA SER A 100 26.45 26.09 11.59
C SER A 100 27.82 25.60 12.03
N LYS A 101 28.70 26.56 12.36
CA LYS A 101 29.99 26.35 13.03
C LYS A 101 29.80 25.55 14.32
N GLN A 102 30.42 24.37 14.44
CA GLN A 102 30.67 23.79 15.76
C GLN A 102 31.82 22.78 15.73
N GLU A 103 33.05 23.26 15.53
CA GLU A 103 34.24 22.59 16.07
C GLU A 103 35.20 23.65 16.60
N CYS A 104 35.07 23.92 17.90
CA CYS A 104 36.08 24.58 18.72
C CYS A 104 36.23 23.74 19.97
N ARG A 105 37.24 22.87 20.00
CA ARG A 105 38.31 22.89 21.02
C ARG A 105 39.22 21.68 20.85
N ALA A 106 40.46 21.99 20.51
CA ALA A 106 41.63 21.20 20.86
C ALA A 106 42.01 21.43 22.34
N MET A 107 42.84 20.51 22.86
CA MET A 107 43.58 20.49 24.14
C MET A 107 42.74 19.98 25.32
N ASP A 108 43.10 18.89 26.00
CA ASP A 108 44.44 18.41 26.41
C ASP A 108 44.77 16.98 25.89
#